data_AF-A0A497LZI1-F1
#
_entry.id   AF-A0A497LZI1-F1
#
_cell.length_a   1.000
_cell.length_b   1.000
_cell.length_c   1.000
_cell.angle_alpha   90.00
_cell.angle_beta   90.00
_cell.angle_gamma   90.00
#
_symmetry.space_group_name_H-M   'P 1'
#
loop_
_entity.id
_entity.type
_entity.pdbx_description
1 polymer ?
#
loop_
_entity_poly.entity_id
_entity_poly.type
_entity_poly.pdbx_seq_one_letter_code
_entity_poly.pdbx_strand_id
1 'polypeptide(L)'
;MPKIKKRVKKFAWVVSVSLAVALVIFAYFTFWGESTFDEFVFFAVLIAFSPPTVLDYMDYKWRKAVDEHLPDLFRSIVQAQETGMTLPQALEEASKRNYGPLTAELKKMTAQISWGMTFEEALLALGKRVNTVLMQRT
;
A
#
# COMPACT_ATOMS: atom_id res chain seq x y z
N MET A 1 -1.25 -0.42 -10.01
CA MET A 1 -1.56 0.61 -8.99
C MET A 1 -0.35 0.75 -8.06
N PRO A 2 0.21 1.96 -7.88
CA PRO A 2 1.38 2.16 -7.05
C PRO A 2 1.05 2.03 -5.56
N LYS A 3 1.97 1.42 -4.80
CA LYS A 3 1.88 1.30 -3.34
C LYS A 3 2.04 2.67 -2.69
N ILE A 4 1.12 3.07 -1.81
CA ILE A 4 1.23 4.35 -1.12
C ILE A 4 2.20 4.18 0.06
N LYS A 5 3.27 5.01 0.08
CA LYS A 5 4.28 4.94 1.14
C LYS A 5 3.66 5.41 2.46
N LYS A 6 3.94 4.72 3.58
CA LYS A 6 3.53 5.13 4.94
C LYS A 6 3.90 6.58 5.29
N ARG A 7 5.00 7.12 4.72
CA ARG A 7 5.40 8.52 4.85
C ARG A 7 4.39 9.48 4.22
N VAL A 8 3.84 9.13 3.06
CA VAL A 8 2.82 9.94 2.36
C VAL A 8 1.53 9.96 3.16
N LYS A 9 1.14 8.84 3.78
CA LYS A 9 0.00 8.81 4.71
C LYS A 9 0.20 9.71 5.91
N LYS A 10 1.37 9.63 6.58
CA LYS A 10 1.69 10.52 7.71
C LYS A 10 1.71 11.99 7.28
N PHE A 11 2.28 12.30 6.12
CA PHE A 11 2.33 13.66 5.59
C PHE A 11 0.93 14.18 5.23
N ALA A 12 0.11 13.34 4.59
CA ALA A 12 -1.29 13.68 4.28
C ALA A 12 -2.11 13.91 5.54
N TRP A 13 -1.87 13.14 6.61
CA TRP A 13 -2.50 13.35 7.91
C TRP A 13 -2.10 14.69 8.53
N VAL A 14 -0.79 14.98 8.56
CA VAL A 14 -0.26 16.25 9.09
C VAL A 14 -0.77 17.44 8.29
N VAL A 15 -0.75 17.37 6.95
CA VAL A 15 -1.23 18.45 6.08
C VAL A 15 -2.74 18.66 6.22
N SER A 16 -3.53 17.58 6.27
CA SER A 16 -4.99 17.70 6.38
C SER A 16 -5.40 18.26 7.75
N VAL A 17 -4.74 17.83 8.83
CA VAL A 17 -5.00 18.36 10.18
C VAL A 17 -4.57 19.82 10.28
N SER A 18 -3.39 20.19 9.77
CA SER A 18 -2.93 21.59 9.77
C SER A 18 -3.85 22.50 8.95
N LEU A 19 -4.33 22.03 7.80
CA LEU A 19 -5.25 22.80 6.95
C LEU A 19 -6.63 22.96 7.61
N ALA A 20 -7.13 21.91 8.25
CA ALA A 20 -8.39 21.96 9.00
C ALA A 20 -8.32 22.94 10.16
N VAL A 21 -7.23 22.90 10.94
CA VAL A 21 -7.00 23.82 12.05
C VAL A 21 -6.90 25.27 11.56
N ALA A 22 -6.18 25.51 10.45
CA ALA A 22 -6.08 26.84 9.86
C ALA A 22 -7.44 27.38 9.39
N LEU A 23 -8.28 26.53 8.77
CA LEU A 23 -9.63 26.91 8.34
C LEU A 23 -10.55 27.23 9.52
N VAL A 24 -10.47 26.45 10.61
CA VAL A 24 -11.27 26.70 11.83
C VAL A 24 -10.83 28.01 12.51
N ILE A 25 -9.53 28.28 12.61
CA ILE A 25 -9.01 29.53 13.17
C ILE A 25 -9.41 30.74 12.30
N PHE A 26 -9.36 30.59 10.97
CA PHE A 26 -9.77 31.63 10.04
C PHE A 26 -11.29 31.91 10.15
N ALA A 27 -12.12 30.86 10.17
CA ALA A 27 -13.56 30.99 10.36
C ALA A 27 -13.92 31.66 11.69
N TYR A 28 -13.21 31.30 12.77
CA TYR A 28 -13.36 31.92 14.09
C TYR A 28 -13.08 33.43 14.05
N PHE A 29 -12.05 33.85 13.32
CA PHE A 29 -11.68 35.26 13.21
C PHE A 29 -12.62 36.09 12.32
N THR A 30 -13.18 35.49 11.26
CA THR A 30 -13.94 36.24 10.24
C THR A 30 -15.45 36.23 10.47
N PHE A 31 -16.04 35.14 10.98
CA PHE A 31 -17.50 34.93 10.96
C PHE A 31 -18.12 34.73 12.36
N TRP A 32 -17.50 35.31 13.39
CA TRP A 32 -18.00 35.21 14.76
C TRP A 32 -19.42 35.80 14.89
N GLY A 33 -20.43 34.93 15.02
CA GLY A 33 -21.82 35.31 15.33
C GLY A 33 -22.83 35.23 14.18
N GLU A 34 -22.45 34.74 12.99
CA GLU A 34 -23.40 34.52 11.88
C GLU A 34 -23.79 33.05 11.70
N SER A 35 -25.01 32.79 11.22
CA SER A 35 -25.55 31.44 10.97
C SER A 35 -24.78 30.65 9.90
N THR A 36 -23.95 31.33 9.08
CA THR A 36 -23.14 30.71 8.03
C THR A 36 -21.86 30.05 8.59
N PHE A 37 -21.51 30.31 9.85
CA PHE A 37 -20.35 29.72 10.51
C PHE A 37 -20.43 28.18 10.58
N ASP A 38 -21.61 27.65 10.92
CA ASP A 38 -21.81 26.20 11.08
C ASP A 38 -21.60 25.43 9.76
N GLU A 39 -21.99 26.04 8.63
CA GLU A 39 -21.88 25.43 7.31
C GLU A 39 -20.41 25.36 6.85
N PHE A 40 -19.63 26.42 7.11
CA PHE A 40 -18.19 26.43 6.86
C PHE A 40 -17.41 25.45 7.73
N VAL A 41 -17.75 25.33 9.01
CA VAL A 41 -17.15 24.35 9.92
C VAL A 41 -17.43 22.92 9.45
N PHE A 42 -18.66 22.65 9.00
CA PHE A 42 -19.03 21.35 8.44
C PHE A 42 -18.18 20.97 7.22
N PHE A 43 -18.03 21.86 6.23
CA PHE A 43 -17.19 21.61 5.06
C PHE A 43 -15.70 21.50 5.39
N ALA A 44 -15.20 22.29 6.35
CA ALA A 44 -13.80 22.21 6.79
C ALA A 44 -13.47 20.84 7.39
N VAL A 45 -14.36 20.29 8.22
CA VAL A 45 -14.22 18.92 8.76
C VAL A 45 -14.30 17.89 7.63
N LEU A 46 -15.24 18.05 6.70
CA LEU A 46 -15.42 17.09 5.59
C LEU A 46 -14.18 17.03 4.68
N ILE A 47 -13.56 18.17 4.38
CA ILE A 47 -12.31 18.27 3.62
C ILE A 47 -11.12 17.74 4.44
N ALA A 48 -11.10 17.91 5.76
CA ALA A 48 -10.05 17.36 6.61
C ALA A 48 -10.01 15.82 6.59
N PHE A 49 -11.18 15.19 6.57
CA PHE A 49 -11.30 13.73 6.63
C PHE A 49 -11.22 13.04 5.26
N SER A 50 -11.55 13.74 4.17
CA SER A 50 -11.60 13.16 2.83
C SER A 50 -10.24 12.61 2.32
N PRO A 51 -9.12 13.38 2.34
CA PRO A 51 -7.82 12.90 1.85
C PRO A 51 -7.27 11.67 2.57
N PRO A 52 -7.23 11.60 3.94
CA PRO A 52 -6.68 10.43 4.62
C PRO A 52 -7.52 9.17 4.37
N THR A 53 -8.85 9.30 4.32
CA THR A 53 -9.77 8.17 4.09
C THR A 53 -9.55 7.53 2.73
N VAL A 54 -9.38 8.34 1.67
CA VAL A 54 -9.14 7.84 0.32
C VAL A 54 -7.79 7.11 0.22
N LEU A 55 -6.74 7.64 0.86
CA LEU A 55 -5.41 7.02 0.85
C LEU A 55 -5.40 5.68 1.59
N ASP A 56 -6.14 5.56 2.69
CA ASP A 56 -6.27 4.30 3.41
C ASP A 56 -7.05 3.26 2.61
N TYR A 57 -8.12 3.67 1.93
CA TYR A 57 -8.89 2.79 1.06
C TYR A 57 -8.07 2.27 -0.14
N MET A 58 -7.25 3.12 -0.77
CA MET A 58 -6.38 2.70 -1.87
C MET A 58 -5.35 1.65 -1.44
N ASP A 59 -4.73 1.84 -0.28
CA ASP A 59 -3.78 0.88 0.28
C ASP A 59 -4.45 -0.44 0.67
N TYR A 60 -5.67 -0.37 1.23
CA TYR A 60 -6.47 -1.56 1.52
C TYR A 60 -6.77 -2.34 0.24
N LYS A 61 -7.21 -1.65 -0.83
CA LYS A 61 -7.49 -2.27 -2.13
C LYS A 61 -6.23 -2.90 -2.75
N TRP A 62 -5.07 -2.25 -2.61
CA TRP A 62 -3.79 -2.79 -3.07
C TRP A 62 -3.42 -4.08 -2.32
N ARG A 63 -3.54 -4.08 -0.98
CA ARG A 63 -3.25 -5.25 -0.13
C ARG A 63 -4.18 -6.41 -0.43
N LYS A 64 -5.48 -6.13 -0.57
CA LYS A 64 -6.49 -7.13 -0.92
C LYS A 64 -6.19 -7.78 -2.27
N ALA A 65 -5.83 -6.98 -3.28
CA ALA A 65 -5.45 -7.51 -4.60
C ALA A 65 -4.15 -8.34 -4.56
N VAL A 66 -3.22 -8.04 -3.66
CA VAL A 66 -2.05 -8.92 -3.44
C VAL A 66 -2.47 -10.24 -2.81
N ASP A 67 -3.32 -10.20 -1.78
CA ASP A 67 -3.81 -11.40 -1.08
C ASP A 67 -4.61 -12.33 -2.00
N GLU A 68 -5.38 -11.78 -2.94
CA GLU A 68 -6.12 -12.55 -3.95
C GLU A 68 -5.20 -13.31 -4.91
N HIS A 69 -4.03 -12.76 -5.26
CA HIS A 69 -3.10 -13.38 -6.20
C HIS A 69 -2.00 -14.24 -5.55
N LEU A 70 -1.84 -14.19 -4.22
CA LEU A 70 -0.84 -14.98 -3.49
C LEU A 70 -1.02 -16.49 -3.70
N PRO A 71 -2.22 -17.09 -3.58
CA PRO A 71 -2.42 -18.52 -3.81
C PRO A 71 -2.01 -18.96 -5.22
N ASP A 72 -2.32 -18.15 -6.23
CA ASP A 72 -2.00 -18.47 -7.63
C ASP A 72 -0.50 -18.36 -7.92
N LEU A 73 0.19 -17.43 -7.25
CA LEU A 73 1.65 -17.38 -7.26
C LEU A 73 2.23 -18.69 -6.70
N PHE A 74 1.80 -19.12 -5.51
CA PHE A 74 2.32 -20.34 -4.89
C PHE A 74 2.04 -21.58 -5.75
N ARG A 75 0.84 -21.70 -6.32
CA ARG A 75 0.52 -22.78 -7.28
C ARG A 75 1.48 -22.78 -8.46
N SER A 76 1.77 -21.62 -9.03
CA SER A 76 2.68 -21.52 -10.19
C SER A 76 4.12 -21.89 -9.82
N ILE A 77 4.57 -21.54 -8.61
CA ILE A 77 5.90 -21.94 -8.11
C ILE A 77 5.98 -23.46 -7.92
N VAL A 78 4.95 -24.07 -7.31
CA VAL A 78 4.88 -25.53 -7.12
C VAL A 78 4.90 -26.25 -8.47
N GLN A 79 4.08 -25.81 -9.43
CA GLN A 79 4.07 -26.37 -10.79
C GLN A 79 5.43 -26.24 -11.48
N ALA A 80 6.09 -25.09 -11.35
CA ALA A 80 7.44 -24.90 -11.90
C ALA A 80 8.45 -25.85 -11.23
N GLN A 81 8.36 -26.04 -9.91
CA GLN A 81 9.22 -26.98 -9.19
C GLN A 81 8.97 -28.44 -9.61
N GLU A 82 7.71 -28.83 -9.85
CA GLU A 82 7.34 -30.16 -10.38
C GLU A 82 7.94 -30.45 -11.76
N THR A 83 8.18 -29.40 -12.56
CA THR A 83 8.89 -29.50 -13.85
C THR A 83 10.41 -29.56 -13.72
N GLY A 84 10.95 -29.60 -12.49
CA GLY A 84 12.37 -29.69 -12.22
C GLY A 84 13.09 -28.34 -12.11
N MET A 85 12.37 -27.21 -12.11
CA MET A 85 12.99 -25.90 -11.86
C MET A 85 13.44 -25.77 -10.41
N THR A 86 14.58 -25.11 -10.19
CA THR A 86 14.98 -24.70 -8.83
C THR A 86 14.06 -23.59 -8.31
N LEU A 87 13.94 -23.44 -6.99
CA LEU A 87 13.12 -22.38 -6.36
C LEU A 87 13.40 -20.97 -6.91
N PRO A 88 14.66 -20.51 -7.06
CA PRO A 88 14.96 -19.21 -7.67
C PRO A 88 14.49 -19.10 -9.12
N GLN A 89 14.62 -20.16 -9.93
CA GLN A 89 14.17 -20.18 -11.32
C GLN A 89 12.64 -20.16 -11.42
N ALA A 90 11.96 -20.95 -10.60
CA ALA A 90 10.50 -20.97 -10.51
C ALA A 90 9.95 -19.59 -10.13
N LEU A 91 10.62 -18.90 -9.21
CA LEU A 91 10.29 -17.54 -8.82
C LEU A 91 10.55 -16.52 -9.93
N GLU A 92 11.69 -16.64 -10.63
CA GLU A 92 12.01 -15.79 -11.77
C GLU A 92 10.94 -15.92 -12.87
N GLU A 93 10.53 -17.15 -13.18
CA GLU A 93 9.49 -17.42 -14.14
C GLU A 93 8.13 -16.89 -13.68
N ALA A 94 7.78 -17.09 -12.41
CA ALA A 94 6.58 -16.50 -11.84
C ALA A 94 6.60 -14.96 -11.90
N SER A 95 7.76 -14.31 -11.72
CA SER A 95 7.87 -12.84 -11.78
C SER A 95 7.59 -12.24 -13.17
N LYS A 96 7.69 -13.06 -14.23
CA LYS A 96 7.32 -12.67 -15.60
C LYS A 96 5.80 -12.67 -15.80
N ARG A 97 5.05 -13.45 -15.00
CA ARG A 97 3.59 -13.51 -15.04
C ARG A 97 2.94 -12.29 -14.36
N ASN A 98 1.71 -11.98 -14.78
CA ASN A 98 0.94 -10.87 -14.23
C ASN A 98 0.08 -11.33 -13.03
N TYR A 99 0.45 -10.88 -11.84
CA TYR A 99 -0.24 -11.00 -10.55
C TYR A 99 -0.66 -9.62 -10.04
N GLY A 100 -0.89 -8.68 -10.96
CA GLY A 100 -1.27 -7.30 -10.67
C GLY A 100 -0.23 -6.58 -9.79
N PRO A 101 -0.63 -6.06 -8.60
CA PRO A 101 0.26 -5.31 -7.72
C PRO A 101 1.45 -6.13 -7.18
N LEU A 102 1.31 -7.47 -7.11
CA LEU A 102 2.33 -8.36 -6.58
C LEU A 102 3.53 -8.52 -7.55
N THR A 103 3.29 -8.48 -8.87
CA THR A 103 4.35 -8.62 -9.89
C THR A 103 5.47 -7.61 -9.73
N ALA A 104 5.15 -6.36 -9.40
CA ALA A 104 6.15 -5.32 -9.21
C ALA A 104 7.07 -5.59 -8.01
N GLU A 105 6.55 -6.23 -6.96
CA GLU A 105 7.33 -6.59 -5.78
C GLU A 105 8.10 -7.90 -5.97
N LEU A 106 7.56 -8.85 -6.75
CA LEU A 106 8.27 -10.07 -7.17
C LEU A 106 9.46 -9.76 -8.08
N LYS A 107 9.31 -8.87 -9.05
CA LYS A 107 10.42 -8.42 -9.91
C LYS A 107 11.55 -7.76 -9.11
N LYS A 108 11.21 -7.05 -8.04
CA LYS A 108 12.24 -6.52 -7.12
C LYS A 108 12.93 -7.65 -6.35
N MET A 109 12.18 -8.65 -5.90
CA MET A 109 12.75 -9.79 -5.19
C MET A 109 13.71 -10.58 -6.09
N THR A 110 13.33 -10.85 -7.35
CA THR A 110 14.19 -11.55 -8.30
C THR A 110 15.43 -10.75 -8.66
N ALA A 111 15.31 -9.42 -8.79
CA ALA A 111 16.47 -8.53 -8.96
C ALA A 111 17.40 -8.51 -7.73
N GLN A 112 16.85 -8.61 -6.51
CA GLN A 112 17.67 -8.73 -5.30
C GLN A 112 18.46 -10.04 -5.28
N ILE A 113 17.82 -11.14 -5.66
CA ILE A 113 18.47 -12.46 -5.76
C ILE A 113 19.55 -12.46 -6.85
N SER A 114 19.29 -11.86 -8.01
CA SER A 114 20.28 -11.76 -9.09
C SER A 114 21.48 -10.89 -8.72
N TRP A 115 21.34 -9.99 -7.75
CA TRP A 115 22.43 -9.18 -7.19
C TRP A 115 23.15 -9.87 -6.02
N GLY A 116 22.91 -11.16 -5.79
CA GLY A 116 23.62 -11.97 -4.79
C GLY A 116 22.99 -11.99 -3.40
N MET A 117 21.79 -11.40 -3.22
CA MET A 117 21.03 -11.57 -1.98
C MET A 117 20.53 -13.01 -1.88
N THR A 118 20.56 -13.60 -0.68
CA THR A 118 20.03 -14.96 -0.50
C THR A 118 18.52 -14.99 -0.71
N PHE A 119 17.97 -16.14 -1.11
CA PHE A 119 16.54 -16.31 -1.30
C PHE A 119 15.75 -15.97 -0.02
N GLU A 120 16.25 -16.42 1.14
CA GLU A 120 15.63 -16.18 2.43
C GLU A 120 15.57 -14.68 2.76
N GLU A 121 16.67 -13.95 2.61
CA GLU A 121 16.70 -12.51 2.85
C GLU A 121 15.78 -11.76 1.89
N ALA A 122 15.76 -12.14 0.61
CA ALA A 122 14.91 -11.53 -0.40
C ALA A 122 13.41 -11.79 -0.11
N LEU A 123 13.07 -13.00 0.36
CA LEU A 123 11.73 -13.39 0.78
C LEU A 123 11.29 -12.63 2.04
N LEU A 124 12.16 -12.50 3.04
CA LEU A 124 11.91 -11.68 4.23
C LEU A 124 11.72 -10.21 3.86
N ALA A 125 12.52 -9.70 2.93
CA ALA A 125 12.37 -8.33 2.43
C ALA A 125 11.04 -8.15 1.67
N LEU A 126 10.62 -9.13 0.87
CA LEU A 126 9.31 -9.14 0.22
C LEU A 126 8.18 -9.16 1.26
N GLY A 127 8.25 -10.01 2.28
CA GLY A 127 7.28 -10.07 3.37
C GLY A 127 7.14 -8.75 4.13
N LYS A 128 8.26 -8.09 4.43
CA LYS A 128 8.26 -6.74 5.02
C LYS A 128 7.64 -5.69 4.11
N ARG A 129 7.80 -5.82 2.78
CA ARG A 129 7.21 -4.89 1.80
C ARG A 129 5.71 -5.15 1.63
N VAL A 130 5.32 -6.38 1.32
CA VAL A 130 3.92 -6.75 1.06
C VAL A 130 3.08 -6.62 2.32
N ASN A 131 3.61 -7.07 3.47
CA ASN A 131 3.06 -6.87 4.82
C ASN A 131 1.56 -7.22 4.92
N THR A 132 1.09 -8.20 4.15
CA THR A 132 -0.33 -8.60 4.20
C THR A 132 -0.58 -9.62 5.30
N VAL A 133 -1.85 -9.80 5.68
CA VAL A 133 -2.26 -10.68 6.78
C VAL A 133 -1.90 -12.14 6.47
N LEU A 134 -1.96 -12.55 5.20
CA LEU A 134 -1.59 -13.90 4.77
C LEU A 134 -0.08 -14.19 4.95
N MET A 135 0.77 -13.21 4.67
CA MET A 135 2.23 -13.29 4.85
C MET A 135 2.68 -13.28 6.33
N GLN A 136 1.82 -12.87 7.27
CA GLN A 136 2.13 -12.91 8.71
C GLN A 136 1.67 -14.19 9.41
N ARG A 137 0.92 -15.05 8.72
CA ARG A 137 0.40 -16.32 9.28
C ARG A 137 1.14 -17.57 8.78
N THR A 138 2.11 -17.41 7.89
CA THR A 138 3.00 -18.47 7.40
C THR A 138 4.40 -18.15 7.86
#